data_AF-A0A2V8IVS8-F1
#
_entry.id   AF-A0A2V8IVS8-F1
#
_cell.length_a   1.000
_cell.length_b   1.000
_cell.length_c   1.000
_cell.angle_alpha   90.00
_cell.angle_beta   90.00
_cell.angle_gamma   90.00
#
_symmetry.space_group_name_H-M   'P 1'
#
loop_
_entity.id
_entity.type
_entity.pdbx_description
1 polymer ?
#
loop_
_entity_poly.entity_id
_entity_poly.type
_entity_poly.pdbx_seq_one_letter_code
_entity_poly.pdbx_strand_id
1 'polypeptide(L)'
;MLIALLALSLVPLVMDHDAKALQLAAPASVGQIDTGKLKGEPTELAWSPDGTSLFLQTSERDSLGMIKSPRYYMMSAADGKPEAVKVAPDWVSEYWGWKAHKSAPGVGSFEIDITEEQKMATATASPMGGALARGGAVDPNSGTTVDEAMMRAQQMQKQRVITLRLKNEIVGQFINQQFLPGYTFGWAPRGGMIAYGDEQGRLAIMDQQGNKREVAGTKAVLLPAWSPDATKIAYLQHVGKNKYELCILPVAQ
;
A
#
# COMPACT_ATOMS: atom_id res chain seq x y z
N MET A 1 -30.31 41.48 -41.33
CA MET A 1 -29.34 40.37 -41.38
C MET A 1 -28.99 40.04 -39.94
N LEU A 2 -29.59 38.99 -39.36
CA LEU A 2 -29.41 38.63 -37.95
C LEU A 2 -28.37 37.49 -37.89
N ILE A 3 -27.23 37.73 -37.24
CA ILE A 3 -26.20 36.70 -37.04
C ILE A 3 -26.54 35.98 -35.75
N ALA A 4 -26.98 34.72 -35.86
CA ALA A 4 -27.13 33.84 -34.71
C ALA A 4 -25.75 33.33 -34.30
N LEU A 5 -25.25 33.76 -33.14
CA LEU A 5 -24.12 33.11 -32.48
C LEU A 5 -24.62 31.79 -31.87
N LEU A 6 -24.21 30.66 -32.44
CA LEU A 6 -24.28 29.37 -31.77
C LEU A 6 -23.24 29.37 -30.64
N ALA A 7 -23.70 29.43 -29.39
CA ALA A 7 -22.87 29.08 -28.26
C ALA A 7 -22.72 27.55 -28.24
N LEU A 8 -21.55 27.03 -28.66
CA LEU A 8 -21.17 25.66 -28.38
C LEU A 8 -20.95 25.54 -26.87
N SER A 9 -21.90 24.94 -26.16
CA SER A 9 -21.64 24.49 -24.80
C SER A 9 -20.66 23.33 -24.86
N LEU A 10 -19.39 23.58 -24.51
CA LEU A 10 -18.45 22.53 -24.15
C LEU A 10 -18.97 21.83 -22.90
N VAL A 11 -19.64 20.70 -23.07
CA VAL A 11 -19.83 19.74 -21.98
C VAL A 11 -18.43 19.24 -21.63
N PRO A 12 -17.93 19.43 -20.40
CA PRO A 12 -16.67 18.80 -20.02
C PRO A 12 -16.85 17.29 -20.20
N LEU A 13 -15.94 16.64 -20.94
CA LEU A 13 -15.86 15.19 -20.93
C LEU A 13 -15.57 14.78 -19.48
N VAL A 14 -16.60 14.36 -18.77
CA VAL A 14 -16.42 13.53 -17.58
C VAL A 14 -15.90 12.22 -18.15
N MET A 15 -14.57 12.06 -18.17
CA MET A 15 -13.97 10.74 -18.34
C MET A 15 -14.39 9.97 -17.09
N ASP A 16 -15.48 9.21 -17.21
CA ASP A 16 -15.93 8.35 -16.13
C ASP A 16 -14.85 7.28 -15.96
N HIS A 17 -14.06 7.41 -14.90
CA HIS A 17 -12.97 6.48 -14.62
C HIS A 17 -13.54 5.21 -13.99
N ASP A 18 -14.34 4.45 -14.73
CA ASP A 18 -14.93 3.20 -14.23
C ASP A 18 -13.85 2.13 -14.06
N ALA A 19 -13.58 1.75 -12.81
CA ALA A 19 -12.59 0.71 -12.52
C ALA A 19 -12.95 -0.63 -13.18
N LYS A 20 -14.25 -0.94 -13.36
CA LYS A 20 -14.69 -2.21 -13.97
C LYS A 20 -14.38 -2.28 -15.46
N ALA A 21 -14.33 -1.13 -16.14
CA ALA A 21 -14.03 -1.04 -17.57
C ALA A 21 -12.55 -1.26 -17.88
N LEU A 22 -11.67 -1.17 -16.88
CA LEU A 22 -10.23 -1.36 -17.07
C LEU A 22 -9.90 -2.73 -17.67
N GLN A 23 -9.10 -2.68 -18.73
CA GLN A 23 -8.44 -3.84 -19.30
C GLN A 23 -7.07 -4.00 -18.63
N LEU A 24 -6.93 -5.08 -17.88
CA LEU A 24 -5.73 -5.41 -17.13
C LEU A 24 -5.00 -6.57 -17.82
N ALA A 25 -3.74 -6.35 -18.20
CA ALA A 25 -2.88 -7.44 -18.64
C ALA A 25 -2.32 -8.21 -17.43
N ALA A 26 -1.69 -9.36 -17.67
CA ALA A 26 -0.96 -10.05 -16.61
C ALA A 26 0.20 -9.17 -16.10
N PRO A 27 0.39 -9.03 -14.78
CA PRO A 27 1.56 -8.32 -14.26
C PRO A 27 2.85 -9.01 -14.66
N ALA A 28 3.84 -8.22 -15.10
CA ALA A 28 5.19 -8.70 -15.38
C ALA A 28 6.08 -8.46 -14.16
N SER A 29 6.79 -9.49 -13.69
CA SER A 29 7.90 -9.31 -12.75
C SER A 29 9.10 -8.79 -13.53
N VAL A 30 9.55 -7.58 -13.20
CA VAL A 30 10.65 -6.91 -13.92
C VAL A 30 11.95 -6.95 -13.13
N GLY A 31 11.92 -7.12 -11.81
CA GLY A 31 13.13 -7.22 -10.99
C GLY A 31 12.88 -7.76 -9.59
N GLN A 32 13.96 -8.08 -8.87
CA GLN A 32 13.90 -8.52 -7.47
C GLN A 32 14.63 -7.54 -6.55
N ILE A 33 13.98 -7.18 -5.46
CA ILE A 33 14.52 -6.33 -4.40
C ILE A 33 14.88 -7.23 -3.21
N ASP A 34 16.19 -7.38 -2.97
CA ASP A 34 16.74 -8.11 -1.83
C ASP A 34 17.15 -7.12 -0.73
N THR A 35 16.28 -6.92 0.26
CA THR A 35 16.53 -5.99 1.36
C THR A 35 17.56 -6.49 2.36
N GLY A 36 17.97 -7.77 2.29
CA GLY A 36 19.15 -8.24 3.00
C GLY A 36 20.44 -7.58 2.49
N LYS A 37 20.48 -7.30 1.18
CA LYS A 37 21.58 -6.58 0.50
C LYS A 37 21.39 -5.07 0.54
N LEU A 38 20.20 -4.58 0.20
CA LEU A 38 19.92 -3.14 0.14
C LEU A 38 19.83 -2.49 1.52
N LYS A 39 19.50 -3.27 2.56
CA LYS A 39 19.21 -2.85 3.95
C LYS A 39 17.93 -2.03 4.07
N GLY A 40 17.09 -2.39 5.04
CA GLY A 40 15.80 -1.75 5.27
C GLY A 40 14.70 -2.26 4.35
N GLU A 41 13.45 -2.13 4.79
CA GLU A 41 12.29 -2.47 3.96
C GLU A 41 12.02 -1.36 2.94
N PRO A 42 11.35 -1.65 1.81
CA PRO A 42 10.90 -0.62 0.89
C PRO A 42 9.96 0.34 1.61
N THR A 43 10.14 1.65 1.46
CA THR A 43 9.28 2.66 2.09
C THR A 43 8.71 3.65 1.09
N GLU A 44 9.37 3.84 -0.05
CA GLU A 44 8.86 4.68 -1.14
C GLU A 44 9.13 4.05 -2.51
N LEU A 45 8.17 4.18 -3.43
CA LEU A 45 8.30 3.82 -4.84
C LEU A 45 7.69 4.95 -5.67
N ALA A 46 8.41 5.42 -6.68
CA ALA A 46 7.96 6.54 -7.51
C ALA A 46 8.40 6.38 -8.97
N TRP A 47 7.52 6.73 -9.91
CA TRP A 47 7.87 6.75 -11.33
C TRP A 47 8.58 8.04 -11.71
N SER A 48 9.59 7.93 -12.56
CA SER A 48 10.17 9.09 -13.23
C SER A 48 9.12 9.78 -14.11
N PRO A 49 9.25 11.09 -14.37
CA PRO A 49 8.26 11.86 -15.15
C PRO A 49 8.02 11.32 -16.57
N ASP A 50 9.04 10.70 -17.18
CA ASP A 50 8.97 10.07 -18.50
C ASP A 50 8.38 8.64 -18.48
N GLY A 51 8.12 8.08 -17.29
CA GLY A 51 7.56 6.73 -17.13
C GLY A 51 8.51 5.61 -17.53
N THR A 52 9.82 5.85 -17.61
CA THR A 52 10.81 4.83 -18.02
C THR A 52 11.58 4.22 -16.84
N SER A 53 11.62 4.92 -15.71
CA SER A 53 12.42 4.56 -14.54
C SER A 53 11.59 4.64 -13.26
N LEU A 54 12.09 4.00 -12.22
CA LEU A 54 11.51 3.97 -10.88
C LEU A 54 12.56 4.38 -9.85
N PHE A 55 12.17 5.21 -8.91
CA PHE A 55 12.88 5.47 -7.67
C PHE A 55 12.38 4.51 -6.58
N LEU A 56 13.30 4.00 -5.78
CA LEU A 56 13.02 3.19 -4.60
C LEU A 56 13.77 3.76 -3.40
N GLN A 57 13.04 4.03 -2.31
CA GLN A 57 13.61 4.23 -0.98
C GLN A 57 13.48 2.95 -0.16
N THR A 58 14.56 2.54 0.50
CA THR A 58 14.50 1.55 1.59
C THR A 58 14.86 2.21 2.91
N SER A 59 14.21 1.81 4.00
CA SER A 59 14.47 2.34 5.34
C SER A 59 14.47 1.23 6.38
N GLU A 60 15.32 1.35 7.38
CA GLU A 60 15.29 0.49 8.56
C GLU A 60 14.29 1.04 9.58
N ARG A 61 13.82 0.20 10.51
CA ARG A 61 13.04 0.67 11.67
C ARG A 61 13.86 0.60 12.95
N ASP A 62 13.64 1.53 13.86
CA ASP A 62 14.09 1.39 15.24
C ASP A 62 13.13 0.52 16.07
N SER A 63 13.43 0.37 17.37
CA SER A 63 12.60 -0.40 18.29
C SER A 63 11.21 0.19 18.54
N LEU A 64 10.98 1.46 18.17
CA LEU A 64 9.69 2.14 18.27
C LEU A 64 8.90 2.08 16.95
N GLY A 65 9.44 1.40 15.93
CA GLY A 65 8.81 1.30 14.62
C GLY A 65 8.95 2.57 13.77
N MET A 66 9.84 3.48 14.15
CA MET A 66 10.13 4.70 13.39
C MET A 66 11.18 4.43 12.31
N ILE A 67 10.99 5.00 11.13
CA ILE A 67 11.92 4.83 10.01
C ILE A 67 13.22 5.57 10.29
N LYS A 68 14.33 4.97 9.88
CA LYS A 68 15.67 5.54 9.95
C LYS A 68 16.51 5.05 8.78
N SER A 69 17.65 5.71 8.57
CA SER A 69 18.68 5.26 7.63
C SER A 69 18.15 5.04 6.19
N PRO A 70 17.50 6.05 5.57
CA PRO A 70 16.98 5.90 4.21
C PRO A 70 18.13 5.66 3.22
N ARG A 71 17.87 4.79 2.24
CA ARG A 71 18.76 4.49 1.13
C ARG A 71 18.00 4.61 -0.16
N TYR A 72 18.67 5.11 -1.19
CA TYR A 72 18.02 5.53 -2.42
C TYR A 72 18.55 4.76 -3.61
N TYR A 73 17.63 4.34 -4.48
CA TYR A 73 17.95 3.58 -5.67
C TYR A 73 17.14 4.09 -6.86
N MET A 74 17.77 4.10 -8.02
CA MET A 74 17.12 4.24 -9.32
C MET A 74 17.08 2.88 -10.01
N MET A 75 16.02 2.61 -10.76
CA MET A 75 15.79 1.36 -11.48
C MET A 75 15.20 1.67 -12.84
N SER A 76 15.64 0.97 -13.89
CA SER A 76 14.88 0.95 -15.14
C SER A 76 13.57 0.19 -14.90
N ALA A 77 12.46 0.69 -15.44
CA ALA A 77 11.20 -0.05 -15.40
C ALA A 77 11.24 -1.33 -16.25
N ALA A 78 12.21 -1.46 -17.17
CA ALA A 78 12.34 -2.63 -18.03
C ALA A 78 12.99 -3.83 -17.32
N ASP A 79 13.91 -3.62 -16.38
CA ASP A 79 14.70 -4.68 -15.73
C ASP A 79 14.73 -4.61 -14.19
N GLY A 80 14.10 -3.58 -13.61
CA GLY A 80 13.93 -3.42 -12.17
C GLY A 80 15.22 -3.47 -11.35
N LYS A 81 16.39 -3.25 -11.96
CA LYS A 81 17.68 -3.43 -11.28
C LYS A 81 18.02 -2.19 -10.43
N PRO A 82 18.19 -2.32 -9.11
CA PRO A 82 18.49 -1.18 -8.24
C PRO A 82 19.93 -0.70 -8.39
N GLU A 83 20.08 0.58 -8.69
CA GLU A 83 21.33 1.32 -8.75
C GLU A 83 21.33 2.40 -7.67
N ALA A 84 22.30 2.35 -6.75
CA ALA A 84 22.34 3.26 -5.62
C ALA A 84 22.58 4.71 -6.07
N VAL A 85 21.80 5.64 -5.52
CA VAL A 85 21.99 7.08 -5.69
C VAL A 85 22.19 7.73 -4.33
N LYS A 86 22.90 8.86 -4.29
CA LYS A 86 23.23 9.55 -3.02
C LYS A 86 22.06 10.33 -2.45
N VAL A 87 21.18 10.83 -3.32
CA VAL A 87 20.07 11.72 -2.97
C VAL A 87 18.86 11.31 -3.81
N ALA A 88 17.67 11.43 -3.23
CA ALA A 88 16.43 11.27 -3.99
C ALA A 88 16.36 12.34 -5.09
N PRO A 89 15.94 12.00 -6.31
CA PRO A 89 15.67 12.98 -7.36
C PRO A 89 14.56 13.96 -6.96
N ASP A 90 14.65 15.22 -7.41
CA ASP A 90 13.70 16.29 -7.02
C ASP A 90 12.23 15.97 -7.36
N TRP A 91 12.00 15.25 -8.46
CA TRP A 91 10.66 14.87 -8.89
C TRP A 91 9.97 13.87 -7.94
N VAL A 92 10.71 13.19 -7.05
CA VAL A 92 10.13 12.23 -6.11
C VAL A 92 9.15 12.92 -5.17
N SER A 93 9.49 14.11 -4.68
CA SER A 93 8.63 14.88 -3.78
C SER A 93 7.34 15.35 -4.47
N GLU A 94 7.42 15.74 -5.74
CA GLU A 94 6.23 16.08 -6.53
C GLU A 94 5.35 14.85 -6.75
N TYR A 95 5.96 13.74 -7.16
CA TYR A 95 5.26 12.46 -7.38
C TYR A 95 4.53 11.98 -6.12
N TRP A 96 5.22 12.00 -4.97
CA TRP A 96 4.63 11.61 -3.69
C TRP A 96 3.61 12.62 -3.17
N GLY A 97 3.79 13.90 -3.49
CA GLY A 97 2.88 14.98 -3.10
C GLY A 97 1.45 14.75 -3.57
N TRP A 98 1.25 14.18 -4.76
CA TRP A 98 -0.08 13.81 -5.25
C TRP A 98 -0.43 12.34 -5.04
N LYS A 99 0.52 11.40 -5.20
CA LYS A 99 0.25 9.95 -5.07
C LYS A 99 -0.24 9.56 -3.68
N ALA A 100 0.39 10.15 -2.66
CA ALA A 100 0.20 9.80 -1.26
C ALA A 100 -0.68 10.81 -0.51
N HIS A 101 -1.24 11.79 -1.23
CA HIS A 101 -2.08 12.83 -0.66
C HIS A 101 -3.33 12.24 0.02
N LYS A 102 -3.94 12.97 0.96
CA LYS A 102 -5.18 12.54 1.63
C LYS A 102 -6.34 12.38 0.63
N SER A 103 -6.40 13.24 -0.38
CA SER A 103 -7.43 13.26 -1.41
C SER A 103 -6.85 13.02 -2.80
N ALA A 104 -7.67 12.47 -3.70
CA ALA A 104 -7.31 12.25 -5.08
C ALA A 104 -6.97 13.58 -5.79
N PRO A 105 -5.98 13.60 -6.70
CA PRO A 105 -5.63 14.79 -7.47
C PRO A 105 -6.84 15.37 -8.20
N GLY A 106 -7.13 16.66 -8.00
CA GLY A 106 -8.25 17.34 -8.65
C GLY A 106 -9.66 16.93 -8.20
N VAL A 107 -9.81 15.94 -7.30
CA VAL A 107 -11.11 15.42 -6.84
C VAL A 107 -11.15 15.37 -5.31
N GLY A 108 -11.31 16.54 -4.69
CA GLY A 108 -11.25 16.69 -3.23
C GLY A 108 -12.28 15.89 -2.43
N SER A 109 -13.42 15.54 -3.04
CA SER A 109 -14.46 14.70 -2.41
C SER A 109 -14.13 13.20 -2.40
N PHE A 110 -13.09 12.79 -3.13
CA PHE A 110 -12.58 11.43 -3.10
C PHE A 110 -11.35 11.37 -2.20
N GLU A 111 -11.59 11.29 -0.90
CA GLU A 111 -10.56 11.41 0.14
C GLU A 111 -10.56 10.23 1.12
N ILE A 112 -9.37 9.95 1.65
CA ILE A 112 -9.14 8.92 2.66
C ILE A 112 -9.41 9.49 4.05
N ASP A 113 -10.31 8.84 4.76
CA ASP A 113 -10.54 9.04 6.18
C ASP A 113 -9.43 8.35 6.98
N ILE A 114 -8.73 9.11 7.82
CA ILE A 114 -7.63 8.61 8.65
C ILE A 114 -8.08 8.65 10.10
N THR A 115 -8.19 7.47 10.72
CA THR A 115 -8.56 7.34 12.13
C THR A 115 -7.40 6.75 12.92
N GLU A 116 -7.11 7.31 14.09
CA GLU A 116 -6.12 6.77 15.03
C GLU A 116 -6.81 6.35 16.33
N GLU A 117 -6.58 5.11 16.75
CA GLU A 117 -7.21 4.51 17.94
C GLU A 117 -6.17 3.78 18.78
N GLN A 118 -6.37 3.73 20.10
CA GLN A 118 -5.64 2.82 20.98
C GLN A 118 -6.50 1.59 21.26
N LYS A 119 -6.09 0.42 20.78
CA LYS A 119 -6.78 -0.86 21.01
C LYS A 119 -6.03 -1.70 22.02
N MET A 120 -6.74 -2.43 22.87
CA MET A 120 -6.11 -3.52 23.61
C MET A 120 -5.73 -4.60 22.58
N ALA A 121 -4.50 -5.09 22.59
CA ALA A 121 -4.12 -6.25 21.80
C ALA A 121 -4.98 -7.46 22.24
N THR A 122 -6.09 -7.75 21.56
CA THR A 122 -6.78 -9.02 21.77
C THR A 122 -5.84 -10.12 21.32
N ALA A 123 -5.57 -11.08 22.19
CA ALA A 123 -4.73 -12.24 21.86
C ALA A 123 -5.39 -13.03 20.71
N THR A 124 -5.05 -12.73 19.46
CA THR A 124 -5.24 -13.66 18.33
C THR A 124 -4.10 -14.68 18.33
N ALA A 125 -3.87 -15.29 19.50
CA ALA A 125 -3.32 -16.63 19.52
C ALA A 125 -4.52 -17.54 19.31
N SER A 126 -4.70 -18.07 18.09
CA SER A 126 -5.30 -19.40 18.00
C SER A 126 -4.51 -20.25 18.99
N PRO A 127 -5.15 -20.87 20.02
CA PRO A 127 -4.44 -21.82 20.83
C PRO A 127 -3.98 -22.87 19.83
N MET A 128 -2.67 -23.02 19.63
CA MET A 128 -2.18 -24.20 18.94
C MET A 128 -2.67 -25.38 19.78
N GLY A 129 -3.75 -26.00 19.31
CA GLY A 129 -4.40 -27.18 19.89
C GLY A 129 -3.49 -28.40 19.73
N GLY A 130 -2.31 -28.34 20.34
CA GLY A 130 -1.27 -29.36 20.29
C GLY A 130 -0.86 -29.86 21.67
N ALA A 131 -1.60 -29.51 22.73
CA ALA A 131 -1.32 -29.97 24.10
C ALA A 131 -2.43 -30.83 24.73
N LEU A 132 -3.55 -31.09 24.03
CA LEU A 132 -4.66 -31.89 24.57
C LEU A 132 -4.74 -33.33 24.03
N ALA A 133 -3.77 -33.79 23.24
CA ALA A 133 -3.75 -35.13 22.64
C ALA A 133 -2.62 -36.05 23.19
N ARG A 134 -2.15 -35.82 24.42
CA ARG A 134 -1.41 -36.84 25.17
C ARG A 134 -1.99 -36.91 26.58
N GLY A 135 -2.71 -38.00 26.86
CA GLY A 135 -3.23 -38.33 28.18
C GLY A 135 -2.08 -38.53 29.18
N GLY A 136 -1.62 -37.43 29.76
CA GLY A 136 -0.74 -37.39 30.92
C GLY A 136 -1.50 -36.75 32.08
N ALA A 137 -1.32 -37.29 33.29
CA ALA A 137 -2.07 -36.97 34.50
C ALA A 137 -2.30 -35.47 34.71
N VAL A 138 -3.55 -35.10 35.01
CA VAL A 138 -3.93 -33.77 35.47
C VAL A 138 -3.27 -33.52 36.83
N ASP A 139 -2.30 -32.61 36.87
CA ASP A 139 -1.81 -32.01 38.10
C ASP A 139 -2.89 -31.05 38.62
N PRO A 140 -3.48 -31.27 39.81
CA PRO A 140 -4.58 -30.45 40.34
C PRO A 140 -4.19 -28.99 40.56
N ASN A 141 -2.89 -28.67 40.52
CA ASN A 141 -2.37 -27.32 40.73
C ASN A 141 -1.97 -26.58 39.44
N SER A 142 -2.23 -27.15 38.26
CA SER A 142 -1.88 -26.56 36.95
C SER A 142 -2.93 -25.59 36.38
N GLY A 143 -3.73 -24.96 37.24
CA GLY A 143 -4.54 -23.81 36.84
C GLY A 143 -3.64 -22.58 36.69
N THR A 144 -3.70 -21.89 35.55
CA THR A 144 -3.19 -20.50 35.45
C THR A 144 -3.75 -19.71 36.62
N THR A 145 -2.89 -19.26 37.54
CA THR A 145 -3.33 -18.49 38.70
C THR A 145 -4.01 -17.20 38.23
N VAL A 146 -4.96 -16.69 39.01
CA VAL A 146 -5.64 -15.40 38.71
C VAL A 146 -4.60 -14.30 38.50
N ASP A 147 -3.48 -14.34 39.22
CA ASP A 147 -2.36 -13.41 39.08
C ASP A 147 -1.62 -13.56 37.75
N GLU A 148 -1.38 -14.78 37.25
CA GLU A 148 -0.78 -14.98 35.92
C GLU A 148 -1.73 -14.57 34.79
N ALA A 149 -3.02 -14.83 34.95
CA ALA A 149 -4.04 -14.36 34.02
C ALA A 149 -4.17 -12.83 34.05
N MET A 150 -4.08 -12.21 35.23
CA MET A 150 -4.05 -10.76 35.41
C MET A 150 -2.77 -10.14 34.86
N MET A 151 -1.60 -10.77 35.03
CA MET A 151 -0.35 -10.27 34.44
C MET A 151 -0.35 -10.38 32.92
N ARG A 152 -0.92 -11.45 32.34
CA ARG A 152 -1.15 -11.55 30.88
C ARG A 152 -2.18 -10.53 30.40
N ALA A 153 -3.23 -10.26 31.18
CA ALA A 153 -4.22 -9.22 30.90
C ALA A 153 -3.65 -7.80 31.07
N GLN A 154 -2.69 -7.58 31.96
CA GLN A 154 -1.94 -6.34 32.12
C GLN A 154 -0.88 -6.17 31.02
N GLN A 155 -0.38 -7.27 30.46
CA GLN A 155 0.47 -7.30 29.27
C GLN A 155 -0.32 -7.15 27.95
N MET A 156 -1.65 -6.92 28.00
CA MET A 156 -2.42 -6.52 26.82
C MET A 156 -1.88 -5.18 26.33
N GLN A 157 -0.89 -5.23 25.44
CA GLN A 157 -0.18 -4.06 24.98
C GLN A 157 -1.20 -3.17 24.26
N LYS A 158 -1.33 -1.92 24.72
CA LYS A 158 -2.10 -0.93 23.98
C LYS A 158 -1.44 -0.77 22.61
N GLN A 159 -2.16 -1.13 21.56
CA GLN A 159 -1.72 -0.95 20.19
C GLN A 159 -2.27 0.37 19.66
N ARG A 160 -1.38 1.22 19.16
CA ARG A 160 -1.72 2.38 18.37
C ARG A 160 -2.04 1.91 16.95
N VAL A 161 -3.28 2.06 16.53
CA VAL A 161 -3.77 1.61 15.22
C VAL A 161 -4.21 2.83 14.43
N ILE A 162 -3.54 3.08 13.31
CA ILE A 162 -4.00 4.03 12.29
C ILE A 162 -4.68 3.23 11.19
N THR A 163 -5.90 3.59 10.84
CA THR A 163 -6.68 2.98 9.74
C THR A 163 -7.00 4.03 8.71
N LEU A 164 -6.75 3.70 7.45
CA LEU A 164 -7.07 4.51 6.28
C LEU A 164 -8.29 3.89 5.63
N ARG A 165 -9.40 4.61 5.63
CA ARG A 165 -10.63 4.19 4.98
C ARG A 165 -10.93 5.07 3.81
N LEU A 166 -11.37 4.47 2.72
CA LEU A 166 -11.89 5.18 1.57
C LEU A 166 -13.21 4.53 1.20
N LYS A 167 -14.30 5.30 1.31
CA LYS A 167 -15.66 4.75 1.27
C LYS A 167 -15.80 3.65 2.35
N ASN A 168 -16.17 2.44 1.97
CA ASN A 168 -16.37 1.31 2.88
C ASN A 168 -15.17 0.36 2.94
N GLU A 169 -14.02 0.73 2.37
CA GLU A 169 -12.84 -0.13 2.24
C GLU A 169 -11.70 0.37 3.14
N ILE A 170 -10.97 -0.56 3.74
CA ILE A 170 -9.68 -0.27 4.38
C ILE A 170 -8.61 -0.31 3.29
N VAL A 171 -8.02 0.83 3.00
CA VAL A 171 -6.94 0.98 2.00
C VAL A 171 -5.55 1.03 2.66
N GLY A 172 -5.49 0.93 3.99
CA GLY A 172 -4.24 0.87 4.74
C GLY A 172 -4.45 0.75 6.24
N GLN A 173 -3.53 0.06 6.91
CA GLN A 173 -3.52 -0.05 8.37
C GLN A 173 -2.08 -0.06 8.89
N PHE A 174 -1.83 0.66 9.98
CA PHE A 174 -0.54 0.74 10.64
C PHE A 174 -0.71 0.47 12.13
N ILE A 175 -0.01 -0.55 12.64
CA ILE A 175 -0.08 -0.99 14.04
C ILE A 175 1.28 -0.77 14.67
N ASN A 176 1.36 0.08 15.70
CA ASN A 176 2.60 0.35 16.46
C ASN A 176 3.82 0.70 15.60
N GLN A 177 3.58 1.31 14.43
CA GLN A 177 4.63 1.71 13.50
C GLN A 177 4.36 3.12 12.99
N GLN A 178 5.39 3.74 12.43
CA GLN A 178 5.25 5.03 11.78
C GLN A 178 4.22 4.97 10.64
N PHE A 179 3.35 5.97 10.60
CA PHE A 179 2.42 6.17 9.50
C PHE A 179 3.17 6.67 8.27
N LEU A 180 3.02 5.96 7.15
CA LEU A 180 3.62 6.30 5.86
C LEU A 180 2.51 6.39 4.81
N PRO A 181 1.97 7.61 4.53
CA PRO A 181 1.04 7.81 3.42
C PRO A 181 1.62 7.23 2.12
N GLY A 182 0.81 6.63 1.25
CA GLY A 182 1.32 6.07 -0.01
C GLY A 182 2.05 4.72 0.11
N TYR A 183 2.24 4.19 1.32
CA TYR A 183 2.83 2.86 1.54
C TYR A 183 1.90 1.72 1.10
N THR A 184 0.60 1.85 1.41
CA THR A 184 -0.42 0.82 1.11
C THR A 184 -1.28 1.17 -0.11
N PHE A 185 -1.18 2.40 -0.62
CA PHE A 185 -2.02 2.90 -1.71
C PHE A 185 -1.27 3.89 -2.62
N GLY A 186 -1.87 4.23 -3.75
CA GLY A 186 -1.45 5.33 -4.60
C GLY A 186 -2.58 5.81 -5.50
N TRP A 187 -2.82 7.12 -5.51
CA TRP A 187 -3.76 7.74 -6.45
C TRP A 187 -3.28 7.63 -7.90
N ALA A 188 -4.20 7.60 -8.85
CA ALA A 188 -3.89 7.83 -10.26
C ALA A 188 -3.60 9.32 -10.51
N PRO A 189 -2.70 9.67 -11.45
CA PRO A 189 -2.23 11.06 -11.63
C PRO A 189 -3.33 12.02 -12.10
N ARG A 190 -4.37 11.53 -12.80
CA ARG A 190 -5.53 12.33 -13.24
C ARG A 190 -6.65 12.42 -12.20
N GLY A 191 -6.46 11.85 -11.01
CA GLY A 191 -7.54 11.65 -10.06
C GLY A 191 -8.50 10.54 -10.47
N GLY A 192 -9.58 10.35 -9.72
CA GLY A 192 -10.66 9.42 -10.06
C GLY A 192 -10.41 7.94 -9.79
N MET A 193 -9.16 7.50 -9.61
CA MET A 193 -8.83 6.12 -9.23
C MET A 193 -7.74 6.05 -8.17
N ILE A 194 -7.76 4.95 -7.41
CA ILE A 194 -6.75 4.56 -6.43
C ILE A 194 -6.34 3.11 -6.66
N ALA A 195 -5.06 2.81 -6.53
CA ALA A 195 -4.55 1.45 -6.44
C ALA A 195 -4.13 1.17 -4.99
N TYR A 196 -4.49 0.00 -4.44
CA TYR A 196 -4.16 -0.37 -3.06
C TYR A 196 -4.05 -1.88 -2.88
N GLY A 197 -3.34 -2.32 -1.85
CA GLY A 197 -3.40 -3.70 -1.39
C GLY A 197 -4.63 -3.91 -0.51
N ASP A 198 -5.53 -4.82 -0.88
CA ASP A 198 -6.71 -5.17 -0.10
C ASP A 198 -6.33 -5.93 1.20
N GLU A 199 -7.32 -6.26 2.03
CA GLU A 199 -7.08 -6.99 3.29
C GLU A 199 -6.50 -8.40 3.08
N GLN A 200 -6.68 -8.98 1.89
CA GLN A 200 -6.07 -10.25 1.48
C GLN A 200 -4.68 -10.05 0.84
N GLY A 201 -4.20 -8.80 0.75
CA GLY A 201 -2.93 -8.41 0.16
C GLY A 201 -2.94 -8.41 -1.37
N ARG A 202 -4.09 -8.48 -2.04
CA ARG A 202 -4.20 -8.44 -3.49
C ARG A 202 -4.27 -7.00 -3.96
N LEU A 203 -3.73 -6.71 -5.14
CA LEU A 203 -3.85 -5.40 -5.75
C LEU A 203 -5.30 -5.19 -6.21
N ALA A 204 -5.91 -4.10 -5.77
CA ALA A 204 -7.22 -3.64 -6.20
C ALA A 204 -7.13 -2.20 -6.73
N ILE A 205 -7.95 -1.92 -7.74
CA ILE A 205 -8.16 -0.57 -8.28
C ILE A 205 -9.60 -0.18 -7.97
N MET A 206 -9.81 1.00 -7.39
CA MET A 206 -11.13 1.52 -7.06
C MET A 206 -11.36 2.90 -7.68
N ASP A 207 -12.57 3.13 -8.18
CA ASP A 207 -13.00 4.42 -8.70
C ASP A 207 -13.77 5.27 -7.66
N GLN A 208 -14.17 6.48 -8.07
CA GLN A 208 -14.89 7.43 -7.22
C GLN A 208 -16.26 6.92 -6.76
N GLN A 209 -16.90 6.07 -7.57
CA GLN A 209 -18.18 5.42 -7.30
C GLN A 209 -18.05 4.23 -6.35
N GLY A 210 -16.81 3.77 -6.08
CA GLY A 210 -16.52 2.62 -5.24
C GLY A 210 -16.59 1.30 -5.99
N ASN A 211 -16.67 1.31 -7.33
CA ASN A 211 -16.46 0.08 -8.09
C ASN A 211 -15.00 -0.34 -7.97
N LYS A 212 -14.80 -1.67 -7.93
CA LYS A 212 -13.48 -2.27 -7.74
C LYS A 212 -13.14 -3.20 -8.88
N ARG A 213 -11.86 -3.25 -9.20
CA ARG A 213 -11.23 -4.22 -10.10
C ARG A 213 -10.05 -4.85 -9.39
N GLU A 214 -10.18 -6.13 -9.06
CA GLU A 214 -9.08 -6.92 -8.48
C GLU A 214 -8.11 -7.38 -9.59
N VAL A 215 -6.83 -7.42 -9.26
CA VAL A 215 -5.77 -7.92 -10.15
C VAL A 215 -5.44 -9.36 -9.79
N ALA A 216 -5.78 -10.28 -10.68
CA ALA A 216 -5.58 -11.71 -10.47
C ALA A 216 -4.08 -12.06 -10.29
N GLY A 217 -3.80 -13.05 -9.45
CA GLY A 217 -2.42 -13.57 -9.23
C GLY A 217 -1.53 -12.69 -8.34
N THR A 218 -2.03 -11.57 -7.85
CA THR A 218 -1.30 -10.70 -6.91
C THR A 218 -1.51 -11.13 -5.45
N LYS A 219 -0.51 -10.91 -4.61
CA LYS A 219 -0.54 -11.20 -3.16
C LYS A 219 0.47 -10.34 -2.41
N ALA A 220 0.22 -10.07 -1.13
CA ALA A 220 1.11 -9.28 -0.27
C ALA A 220 1.69 -8.02 -0.97
N VAL A 221 0.82 -7.27 -1.63
CA VAL A 221 1.16 -6.10 -2.44
C VAL A 221 1.44 -4.88 -1.55
N LEU A 222 2.49 -4.12 -1.91
CA LEU A 222 2.93 -2.90 -1.26
C LEU A 222 3.31 -1.84 -2.30
N LEU A 223 3.26 -0.58 -1.89
CA LEU A 223 3.71 0.57 -2.68
C LEU A 223 3.16 0.61 -4.13
N PRO A 224 1.84 0.42 -4.36
CA PRO A 224 1.30 0.56 -5.70
C PRO A 224 1.48 2.00 -6.20
N ALA A 225 1.98 2.17 -7.41
CA ALA A 225 2.44 3.41 -7.99
C ALA A 225 2.04 3.52 -9.46
N TRP A 226 1.11 4.42 -9.77
CA TRP A 226 0.70 4.70 -11.15
C TRP A 226 1.81 5.40 -11.94
N SER A 227 2.04 4.99 -13.18
CA SER A 227 2.87 5.76 -14.10
C SER A 227 2.23 7.12 -14.41
N PRO A 228 3.01 8.16 -14.78
CA PRO A 228 2.49 9.50 -15.02
C PRO A 228 1.42 9.58 -16.13
N ASP A 229 1.49 8.66 -17.09
CA ASP A 229 0.54 8.52 -18.20
C ASP A 229 -0.72 7.69 -17.84
N ALA A 230 -0.80 7.16 -16.62
CA ALA A 230 -1.83 6.26 -16.12
C ALA A 230 -1.99 4.93 -16.90
N THR A 231 -0.97 4.50 -17.65
CA THR A 231 -1.01 3.25 -18.43
C THR A 231 -0.40 2.04 -17.71
N LYS A 232 0.24 2.25 -16.55
CA LYS A 232 0.91 1.21 -15.78
C LYS A 232 0.75 1.44 -14.28
N ILE A 233 0.79 0.35 -13.52
CA ILE A 233 0.95 0.37 -12.07
C ILE A 233 2.19 -0.46 -11.74
N ALA A 234 3.20 0.17 -11.16
CA ALA A 234 4.30 -0.52 -10.51
C ALA A 234 3.88 -0.87 -9.07
N TYR A 235 4.31 -2.01 -8.56
CA TYR A 235 4.10 -2.37 -7.16
C TYR A 235 5.16 -3.38 -6.71
N LEU A 236 5.33 -3.51 -5.40
CA LEU A 236 6.15 -4.54 -4.81
C LEU A 236 5.26 -5.68 -4.29
N GLN A 237 5.70 -6.91 -4.51
CA GLN A 237 5.05 -8.11 -4.00
C GLN A 237 6.01 -8.86 -3.09
N HIS A 238 5.64 -9.06 -1.82
CA HIS A 238 6.47 -9.82 -0.89
C HIS A 238 6.49 -11.31 -1.27
N VAL A 239 7.67 -11.84 -1.60
CA VAL A 239 7.84 -13.24 -2.07
C VAL A 239 8.65 -14.12 -1.13
N GLY A 240 9.26 -13.53 -0.10
CA GLY A 240 10.01 -14.29 0.90
C GLY A 240 10.72 -13.37 1.87
N LYS A 241 11.46 -13.96 2.82
CA LYS A 241 12.21 -13.20 3.82
C LYS A 241 13.14 -12.20 3.14
N ASN A 242 12.90 -10.91 3.40
CA ASN A 242 13.67 -9.80 2.84
C ASN A 242 13.67 -9.74 1.30
N LYS A 243 12.66 -10.31 0.64
CA LYS A 243 12.59 -10.40 -0.82
C LYS A 243 11.26 -9.91 -1.34
N TYR A 244 11.33 -8.98 -2.28
CA TYR A 244 10.18 -8.45 -3.00
C TYR A 244 10.41 -8.62 -4.50
N GLU A 245 9.34 -8.91 -5.23
CA GLU A 245 9.30 -8.74 -6.68
C GLU A 245 8.82 -7.33 -7.00
N LEU A 246 9.52 -6.63 -7.88
CA LEU A 246 9.02 -5.44 -8.54
C LEU A 246 8.21 -5.87 -9.75
N CYS A 247 6.92 -5.56 -9.71
CA CYS A 247 5.98 -5.92 -10.76
C CYS A 247 5.46 -4.67 -11.47
N ILE A 248 5.17 -4.80 -12.76
CA ILE A 248 4.49 -3.79 -13.57
C ILE A 248 3.23 -4.41 -14.15
N LEU A 249 2.09 -3.77 -13.86
CA LEU A 249 0.79 -4.09 -14.42
C LEU A 249 0.44 -3.08 -15.52
N PRO A 250 0.33 -3.50 -16.79
CA PRO A 250 -0.26 -2.68 -17.84
C PRO A 250 -1.76 -2.48 -17.61
N VAL A 251 -2.21 -1.24 -17.79
CA VAL A 251 -3.60 -0.80 -17.62
C VAL A 251 -4.04 -0.06 -18.88
N ALA A 252 -5.16 -0.48 -19.47
CA ALA A 252 -5.84 0.23 -20.54
C ALA A 252 -7.27 0.58 -20.11
N GLN A 253 -7.72 1.77 -20.53
CA GLN A 253 -9.09 2.27 -20.33
C GLN A 253 -9.95 1.93 -21.54
#